data_AF-A0A446AQ84-F1
#
_entry.id   AF-A0A446AQ84-F1
#
_cell.length_a   1.000
_cell.length_b   1.000
_cell.length_c   1.000
_cell.angle_alpha   90.00
_cell.angle_beta   90.00
_cell.angle_gamma   90.00
#
_symmetry.space_group_name_H-M   'P 1'
#
loop_
_entity.id
_entity.type
_entity.pdbx_description
1 polymer ?
#
loop_
_entity_poly.entity_id
_entity_poly.type
_entity_poly.pdbx_seq_one_letter_code
_entity_poly.pdbx_strand_id
1 'polypeptide(L)' 'MSKKPAKPGPNKAKSIVAQPLFRSRQEPAGKGKGSYRREAFQSRDWEASYFLAA' A
#
# COMPACT_ATOMS: atom_id res chain seq x y z
N MET A 1 -18.66 6.53 19.80
CA MET A 1 -18.85 8.00 19.67
C MET A 1 -18.23 8.47 18.36
N SER A 2 -19.03 8.64 17.31
CA SER A 2 -18.55 9.23 16.05
C SER A 2 -18.29 10.72 16.29
N LYS A 3 -17.02 11.16 16.24
CA LYS A 3 -16.69 12.59 16.36
C LYS A 3 -17.14 13.29 15.08
N LYS A 4 -18.03 14.26 15.21
CA LYS A 4 -18.43 15.14 14.09
C LYS A 4 -17.16 15.82 13.54
N PRO A 5 -16.98 15.90 12.21
CA PRO A 5 -15.82 16.57 11.63
C PRO A 5 -15.82 18.03 12.08
N ALA A 6 -14.71 18.46 12.66
CA ALA A 6 -14.53 19.85 13.09
C ALA A 6 -14.58 20.77 11.86
N LYS A 7 -15.25 21.92 12.00
CA LYS A 7 -15.28 22.93 10.94
C LYS A 7 -13.84 23.35 10.61
N PRO A 8 -13.45 23.45 9.32
CA PRO A 8 -12.14 23.93 8.91
C PRO A 8 -11.83 25.27 9.58
N GLY A 9 -10.70 25.36 10.25
CA GLY A 9 -10.18 26.62 10.74
C GLY A 9 -9.81 27.58 9.60
N PRO A 10 -9.41 28.82 9.90
CA PRO A 10 -9.09 29.83 8.89
C PRO A 10 -7.96 29.39 7.93
N ASN A 11 -7.07 28.49 8.39
CA ASN A 11 -6.02 27.93 7.56
C ASN A 11 -6.53 26.73 6.73
N LYS A 12 -7.00 27.05 5.52
CA LYS A 12 -7.53 26.06 4.57
C LYS A 12 -6.49 25.02 4.15
N ALA A 13 -5.21 25.41 3.99
CA ALA A 13 -4.16 24.49 3.57
C ALA A 13 -3.96 23.34 4.57
N LYS A 14 -3.85 23.66 5.86
CA LYS A 14 -3.75 22.64 6.92
C LYS A 14 -5.00 21.77 7.01
N SER A 15 -6.18 22.35 6.77
CA SER A 15 -7.43 21.57 6.72
C SER A 15 -7.48 20.59 5.56
N ILE A 16 -6.91 20.94 4.40
CA ILE A 16 -6.85 20.07 3.22
C ILE A 16 -5.87 18.92 3.47
N VAL A 17 -4.66 19.20 3.96
CA VAL A 17 -3.65 18.17 4.24
C VAL A 17 -4.13 17.15 5.30
N ALA A 18 -5.00 17.56 6.22
CA ALA A 18 -5.58 16.66 7.22
C ALA A 18 -6.68 15.72 6.67
N GLN A 19 -7.14 15.92 5.43
CA GLN A 19 -8.15 15.05 4.82
C GLN A 19 -7.56 13.65 4.54
N PRO A 20 -8.37 12.58 4.60
CA PRO A 20 -7.92 11.23 4.25
C PRO A 20 -7.34 11.11 2.84
N LEU A 21 -7.73 12.02 1.93
CA LEU A 21 -7.22 12.11 0.58
C LEU A 21 -5.70 12.26 0.52
N PHE A 22 -5.12 13.02 1.46
CA PHE A 22 -3.68 13.30 1.54
C PHE A 22 -2.96 12.47 2.60
N ARG A 23 -3.57 11.38 3.06
CA ARG A 23 -2.92 10.43 3.98
C ARG A 23 -1.70 9.79 3.31
N SER A 24 -0.63 9.57 4.08
CA SER A 24 0.54 8.84 3.60
C SER A 24 0.17 7.45 3.09
N ARG A 25 0.77 7.07 1.96
CA ARG A 25 0.62 5.76 1.35
C ARG A 25 1.90 4.98 1.56
N GLN A 26 1.77 3.72 1.97
CA GLN A 26 2.88 2.80 2.11
C GLN A 26 2.76 1.75 1.02
N GLU A 27 3.70 1.76 0.09
CA GLU A 27 3.77 0.76 -0.98
C GLU A 27 4.14 -0.60 -0.40
N PRO A 28 3.58 -1.71 -0.93
CA PRO A 28 3.92 -3.05 -0.47
C PRO A 28 5.38 -3.38 -0.78
N ALA A 29 6.09 -3.95 0.19
CA ALA A 29 7.49 -4.34 0.03
C ALA A 29 7.64 -5.51 -0.95
N GLY A 30 8.61 -5.42 -1.87
CA GLY A 30 8.94 -6.51 -2.80
C GLY A 30 9.68 -7.69 -2.16
N LYS A 31 10.39 -7.45 -1.06
CA LYS A 31 11.12 -8.47 -0.28
C LYS A 31 11.21 -8.05 1.19
N GLY A 32 11.23 -9.01 2.11
CA GLY A 32 11.38 -8.76 3.55
C GLY A 32 10.05 -8.71 4.32
N LYS A 33 9.93 -7.83 5.32
CA LYS A 33 8.73 -7.78 6.18
C LYS A 33 7.52 -7.31 5.37
N GLY A 34 6.43 -8.08 5.44
CA GLY A 34 5.19 -7.77 4.73
C GLY A 34 5.25 -8.04 3.22
N SER A 35 6.30 -8.70 2.72
CA SER A 35 6.38 -9.09 1.31
C SER A 35 5.75 -10.46 1.00
N TYR A 36 5.37 -11.24 2.02
CA TYR A 36 4.74 -12.54 1.82
C TYR A 36 3.36 -12.39 1.17
N ARG A 37 3.15 -13.09 0.05
CA ARG A 37 1.89 -13.14 -0.69
C ARG A 37 1.40 -14.57 -0.70
N ARG A 38 0.17 -14.80 -0.21
CA ARG A 38 -0.42 -16.16 -0.11
C ARG A 38 -0.56 -16.86 -1.46
N GLU A 39 -0.70 -16.10 -2.54
CA GLU A 39 -1.00 -16.59 -3.89
C GLU A 39 0.14 -16.34 -4.89
N ALA A 40 1.36 -16.04 -4.42
CA ALA A 40 2.46 -15.59 -5.28
C ALA A 40 2.97 -16.61 -6.32
N PHE A 41 2.50 -17.85 -6.29
CA PHE A 41 2.72 -18.83 -7.35
C PHE A 41 1.36 -19.17 -7.96
N GLN A 42 1.01 -18.49 -9.06
CA GLN A 42 0.01 -19.06 -9.95
C GLN A 42 0.75 -20.06 -10.83
N SER A 43 0.12 -21.20 -11.14
CA SER A 43 0.66 -22.34 -11.89
C SER A 43 1.28 -22.03 -13.27
N ARG A 44 1.30 -20.76 -13.70
CA ARG A 44 2.05 -20.26 -14.86
C ARG A 44 3.55 -20.06 -14.61
N ASP A 45 4.00 -19.98 -13.35
CA ASP A 45 5.42 -19.74 -13.03
C ASP A 45 6.31 -21.00 -13.11
N TRP A 46 5.74 -22.18 -13.40
CA TRP A 46 6.50 -23.43 -13.57
C TRP A 46 7.51 -23.34 -14.72
N GLU A 47 7.17 -22.59 -15.76
CA GLU A 47 7.96 -22.43 -16.98
C GLU A 47 9.20 -21.54 -16.76
N ALA A 48 9.19 -20.72 -15.69
CA ALA A 48 10.30 -19.87 -15.31
C ALA A 48 11.39 -20.61 -14.50
N SER A 49 11.16 -21.87 -14.10
CA SER A 49 12.09 -22.63 -13.25
C SER A 49 13.08 -23.53 -14.00
N TYR A 50 13.09 -23.55 -15.35
CA TYR A 50 13.86 -24.55 -16.13
C TYR A 50 15.15 -24.06 -16.84
N PHE A 51 15.80 -22.96 -16.48
CA PHE A 51 17.06 -22.60 -17.14
C PHE A 51 18.19 -22.31 -16.15
N LEU A 52 18.92 -23.38 -15.79
CA LEU A 52 20.38 -23.40 -15.57
C LEU A 52 20.84 -24.85 -15.28
N ALA A 53 20.94 -25.65 -16.33
CA ALA A 53 21.76 -26.86 -16.34
C ALA A 53 22.60 -26.85 -17.63
N ALA A 54 23.87 -26.46 -17.50
CA ALA A 54 24.98 -26.78 -18.38
C ALA A 54 26.27 -26.68 -17.56
#